data_AF-A0A654C8C5-F1
#
_entry.id   AF-A0A654C8C5-F1
#
_cell.length_a   1.000
_cell.length_b   1.000
_cell.length_c   1.000
_cell.angle_alpha   90.00
_cell.angle_beta   90.00
_cell.angle_gamma   90.00
#
_symmetry.space_group_name_H-M   'P 1'
#
loop_
_entity.id
_entity.type
_entity.pdbx_description
1 polymer ?
#
loop_
_entity_poly.entity_id
_entity_poly.type
_entity_poly.pdbx_seq_one_letter_code
_entity_poly.pdbx_strand_id
1 'polypeptide(L)'
;MTKFRDTEIRAPRGTTLTAKSWLTEAPLRMLMNNLDPDVAENPKELVVYGGIGRAARNWECYDKIVETLKELNDDETLLVQSGKPVGVFKTHSNAPRVLIANSNLVPHWASWEHFNELDAKGLAMYGQMTAGSWIYIGSQGIVQGTYETFVEAGRQHYAGNLKGRWVLTAGLGGMGGAQPLAATLAGACSLNIECQQSSIDLAGLRVTRDDDLVVVGLNQNLVFMTFLENVADRVLGEGASGDQTLFGAFEGQIRGCWHECSPCLGHGS
;
A
#
# COMPACT_ATOMS: atom_id res chain seq x y z
N MET A 1 5.90 -25.08 6.50
CA MET A 1 6.51 -24.18 5.50
C MET A 1 6.49 -22.77 6.05
N THR A 2 7.60 -22.03 5.99
CA THR A 2 7.71 -20.69 6.58
C THR A 2 7.15 -19.60 5.65
N LYS A 3 6.42 -18.63 6.23
CA LYS A 3 5.98 -17.39 5.56
C LYS A 3 6.98 -16.24 5.74
N PHE A 4 7.97 -16.36 6.62
CA PHE A 4 8.97 -15.34 6.89
C PHE A 4 10.36 -15.75 6.37
N ARG A 5 11.06 -14.82 5.73
CA ARG A 5 12.47 -14.94 5.34
C ARG A 5 13.11 -13.56 5.36
N ASP A 6 14.25 -13.45 6.04
CA ASP A 6 15.00 -12.20 6.12
C ASP A 6 15.92 -12.06 4.89
N THR A 7 15.34 -11.67 3.76
CA THR A 7 16.07 -11.49 2.50
C THR A 7 15.42 -10.39 1.69
N GLU A 8 16.23 -9.53 1.11
CA GLU A 8 15.76 -8.52 0.16
C GLU A 8 15.70 -9.10 -1.25
N ILE A 9 14.57 -8.88 -1.93
CA ILE A 9 14.34 -9.31 -3.29
C ILE A 9 14.19 -8.09 -4.16
N ARG A 10 14.84 -8.07 -5.31
CA ARG A 10 14.69 -7.00 -6.30
C ARG A 10 14.69 -7.64 -7.68
N ALA A 11 13.89 -7.10 -8.59
CA ALA A 11 13.86 -7.66 -9.93
C ALA A 11 15.21 -7.46 -10.66
N PRO A 12 15.68 -8.45 -11.45
CA PRO A 12 16.82 -8.27 -12.33
C PRO A 12 16.64 -7.05 -13.25
N ARG A 13 17.73 -6.33 -13.51
CA ARG A 13 17.77 -5.13 -14.36
C ARG A 13 18.65 -5.38 -15.59
N GLY A 14 18.52 -4.53 -16.61
CA GLY A 14 19.27 -4.66 -17.86
C GLY A 14 18.71 -5.70 -18.83
N THR A 15 19.47 -6.02 -19.87
CA THR A 15 19.04 -6.83 -21.02
C THR A 15 19.41 -8.31 -20.93
N THR A 16 20.20 -8.70 -19.93
CA THR A 16 20.57 -10.10 -19.69
C THR A 16 19.38 -10.89 -19.15
N LEU A 17 19.07 -12.01 -19.78
CA LEU A 17 17.98 -12.90 -19.36
C LEU A 17 18.45 -13.90 -18.29
N THR A 18 17.57 -14.18 -17.34
CA THR A 18 17.71 -15.29 -16.38
C THR A 18 16.86 -16.49 -16.79
N ALA A 19 15.69 -16.24 -17.40
CA ALA A 19 14.82 -17.23 -17.99
C ALA A 19 15.11 -17.43 -19.50
N LYS A 20 14.46 -18.43 -20.11
CA LYS A 20 14.67 -18.79 -21.52
C LYS A 20 14.21 -17.74 -22.54
N SER A 21 13.28 -16.85 -22.17
CA SER A 21 12.74 -15.82 -23.08
C SER A 21 12.27 -14.58 -22.32
N TRP A 22 12.05 -13.46 -23.02
CA TRP A 22 11.43 -12.28 -22.41
C TRP A 22 10.02 -12.52 -21.87
N LEU A 23 9.26 -13.45 -22.47
CA LEU A 23 7.90 -13.77 -22.03
C LEU A 23 7.86 -14.55 -20.70
N THR A 24 8.96 -15.21 -20.33
CA THR A 24 9.12 -15.91 -19.04
C THR A 24 9.97 -15.12 -18.04
N GLU A 25 10.89 -14.28 -18.54
CA GLU A 25 11.64 -13.30 -17.75
C GLU A 25 10.74 -12.20 -17.20
N ALA A 26 9.78 -11.71 -17.98
CA ALA A 26 8.87 -10.66 -17.55
C ALA A 26 8.08 -11.02 -16.27
N PRO A 27 7.31 -12.14 -16.21
CA PRO A 27 6.62 -12.51 -14.98
C PRO A 27 7.59 -12.81 -13.82
N LEU A 28 8.80 -13.31 -14.09
CA LEU A 28 9.84 -13.49 -13.06
C LEU A 28 10.25 -12.16 -12.44
N ARG A 29 10.56 -11.16 -13.27
CA ARG A 29 10.92 -9.82 -12.82
C ARG A 29 9.77 -9.15 -12.09
N MET A 30 8.55 -9.28 -12.61
CA MET A 30 7.39 -8.65 -11.98
C MET A 30 7.03 -9.30 -10.63
N LEU A 31 7.18 -10.62 -10.49
CA LEU A 31 7.06 -11.31 -9.19
C LEU A 31 8.08 -10.75 -8.19
N MET A 32 9.33 -10.58 -8.60
CA MET A 32 10.39 -10.02 -7.76
C MET A 32 10.15 -8.54 -7.45
N ASN A 33 9.62 -7.76 -8.39
CA ASN A 33 9.26 -6.36 -8.20
C ASN A 33 8.16 -6.20 -7.14
N ASN A 34 7.17 -7.09 -7.14
CA ASN A 34 6.13 -7.13 -6.12
C ASN A 34 6.69 -7.37 -4.70
N LEU A 35 7.92 -7.83 -4.55
CA LEU A 35 8.59 -8.06 -3.26
C LEU A 35 9.79 -7.13 -3.03
N ASP A 36 9.93 -6.11 -3.88
CA ASP A 36 10.97 -5.10 -3.72
C ASP A 36 10.72 -4.30 -2.42
N PRO A 37 11.72 -4.11 -1.53
CA PRO A 37 11.56 -3.31 -0.31
C PRO A 37 11.07 -1.88 -0.54
N ASP A 38 11.30 -1.32 -1.73
CA ASP A 38 10.84 0.03 -2.07
C ASP A 38 9.40 0.03 -2.63
N VAL A 39 8.79 -1.14 -2.79
CA VAL A 39 7.47 -1.34 -3.42
C VAL A 39 6.48 -1.96 -2.44
N ALA A 40 6.85 -3.06 -1.80
CA ALA A 40 5.97 -3.86 -0.95
C ALA A 40 5.86 -3.33 0.49
N GLU A 41 4.69 -3.45 1.11
CA GLU A 41 4.48 -3.07 2.51
C GLU A 41 5.25 -3.96 3.50
N ASN A 42 5.31 -5.28 3.27
CA ASN A 42 6.06 -6.22 4.13
C ASN A 42 6.57 -7.43 3.32
N PRO A 43 7.63 -7.25 2.51
CA PRO A 43 8.10 -8.27 1.57
C PRO A 43 8.70 -9.51 2.25
N LYS A 44 9.23 -9.39 3.47
CA LYS A 44 9.79 -10.53 4.23
C LYS A 44 8.73 -11.58 4.57
N GLU A 45 7.47 -11.17 4.62
CA GLU A 45 6.30 -12.04 4.75
C GLU A 45 5.56 -12.30 3.43
N LEU A 46 6.16 -11.95 2.30
CA LEU A 46 5.58 -11.98 0.95
C LEU A 46 4.40 -11.02 0.74
N VAL A 47 4.11 -10.14 1.70
CA VAL A 47 2.98 -9.21 1.68
C VAL A 47 3.35 -8.00 0.83
N VAL A 48 2.53 -7.74 -0.18
CA VAL A 48 2.71 -6.65 -1.14
C VAL A 48 1.93 -5.42 -0.69
N TYR A 49 0.62 -5.54 -0.50
CA TYR A 49 -0.24 -4.46 0.00
C TYR A 49 -1.61 -4.97 0.48
N GLY A 50 -2.38 -4.09 1.13
CA GLY A 50 -3.81 -4.32 1.40
C GLY A 50 -4.03 -5.38 2.47
N GLY A 51 -3.31 -5.27 3.58
CA GLY A 51 -3.36 -6.20 4.71
C GLY A 51 -2.50 -7.43 4.45
N ILE A 52 -3.09 -8.53 3.98
CA ILE A 52 -2.39 -9.82 3.79
C ILE A 52 -2.27 -10.23 2.31
N GLY A 53 -2.40 -9.28 1.38
CA GLY A 53 -2.25 -9.52 -0.04
C GLY A 53 -0.82 -9.94 -0.38
N ARG A 54 -0.61 -11.18 -0.84
CA ARG A 54 0.73 -11.77 -1.02
C ARG A 54 1.06 -12.09 -2.48
N ALA A 55 2.35 -12.10 -2.79
CA ALA A 55 2.88 -12.45 -4.12
C ALA A 55 2.98 -13.97 -4.36
N ALA A 56 3.23 -14.74 -3.30
CA ALA A 56 3.28 -16.20 -3.30
C ALA A 56 2.78 -16.73 -1.94
N ARG A 57 2.35 -18.00 -1.91
CA ARG A 57 1.68 -18.58 -0.72
C ARG A 57 2.59 -18.63 0.50
N ASN A 58 3.82 -19.04 0.28
CA ASN A 58 4.89 -19.16 1.26
C ASN A 58 6.22 -19.20 0.50
N TRP A 59 7.34 -19.18 1.23
CA TRP A 59 8.66 -19.06 0.61
C TRP A 59 9.05 -20.24 -0.26
N GLU A 60 8.61 -21.45 0.07
CA GLU A 60 8.82 -22.63 -0.78
C GLU A 60 8.08 -22.50 -2.11
N CYS A 61 6.84 -22.00 -2.09
CA CYS A 61 6.10 -21.73 -3.31
C CYS A 61 6.77 -20.62 -4.14
N TYR A 62 7.28 -19.56 -3.50
CA TYR A 62 8.03 -18.50 -4.17
C TYR A 62 9.26 -19.07 -4.90
N ASP A 63 10.11 -19.83 -4.19
CA ASP A 63 11.32 -20.41 -4.75
C ASP A 63 10.97 -21.32 -5.93
N LYS A 64 9.91 -22.12 -5.79
CA LYS A 64 9.48 -23.03 -6.86
C LYS A 64 8.90 -22.31 -8.06
N ILE A 65 8.20 -21.17 -7.88
CA ILE A 65 7.74 -20.33 -8.99
C ILE A 65 8.95 -19.76 -9.73
N VAL A 66 9.94 -19.22 -9.00
CA VAL A 66 11.16 -18.66 -9.59
C VAL A 66 11.93 -19.72 -10.38
N GLU A 67 12.13 -20.91 -9.82
CA GLU A 67 12.76 -22.04 -10.49
C GLU A 67 11.98 -22.43 -11.76
N THR A 68 10.66 -22.55 -11.66
CA THR A 68 9.82 -22.98 -12.79
C THR A 68 9.82 -21.96 -13.92
N LEU A 69 9.75 -20.65 -13.61
CA LEU A 69 9.77 -19.60 -14.62
C LEU A 69 11.10 -19.53 -15.39
N LYS A 70 12.23 -19.84 -14.74
CA LYS A 70 13.53 -19.90 -15.40
C LYS A 70 13.60 -21.01 -16.44
N GLU A 71 12.97 -22.14 -16.16
CA GLU A 71 12.99 -23.33 -17.01
C GLU A 71 11.80 -23.45 -17.98
N LEU A 72 10.78 -22.59 -17.87
CA LEU A 72 9.57 -22.67 -18.68
C LEU A 72 9.86 -22.41 -20.17
N ASN A 73 9.43 -23.33 -21.04
CA ASN A 73 9.56 -23.19 -22.49
C ASN A 73 8.50 -22.21 -23.06
N ASP A 74 8.71 -21.78 -24.30
CA ASP A 74 7.81 -20.83 -24.98
C ASP A 74 6.46 -21.44 -25.37
N ASP A 75 6.36 -22.76 -25.47
CA ASP A 75 5.13 -23.52 -25.72
C ASP A 75 4.54 -24.15 -24.46
N GLU A 76 4.93 -23.70 -23.28
CA GLU A 76 4.43 -24.17 -21.98
C GLU A 76 3.69 -23.06 -21.21
N THR A 77 2.80 -23.49 -20.31
CA THR A 77 2.05 -22.63 -19.40
C THR A 77 2.13 -23.15 -17.97
N LEU A 78 2.59 -22.30 -17.06
CA LEU A 78 2.57 -22.52 -15.60
C LEU A 78 1.18 -22.20 -15.03
N LEU A 79 0.63 -23.11 -14.22
CA LEU A 79 -0.56 -22.86 -13.42
C LEU A 79 -0.18 -22.50 -11.99
N VAL A 80 -0.65 -21.34 -11.52
CA VAL A 80 -0.50 -20.88 -10.14
C VAL A 80 -1.87 -20.86 -9.47
N GLN A 81 -2.03 -21.68 -8.44
CA GLN A 81 -3.25 -21.77 -7.64
C GLN A 81 -2.99 -21.17 -6.26
N SER A 82 -3.68 -20.08 -5.90
CA SER A 82 -3.50 -19.35 -4.64
C SER A 82 -2.01 -19.23 -4.26
N GLY A 83 -1.20 -18.67 -5.16
CA GLY A 83 0.23 -18.44 -4.98
C GLY A 83 1.13 -19.67 -4.91
N LYS A 84 0.65 -20.86 -5.32
CA LYS A 84 1.44 -22.10 -5.40
C LYS A 84 1.57 -22.55 -6.86
N PRO A 85 2.77 -22.89 -7.34
CA PRO A 85 2.95 -23.47 -8.67
C PRO A 85 2.47 -24.93 -8.64
N VAL A 86 1.37 -25.25 -9.31
CA VAL A 86 0.72 -26.58 -9.20
C VAL A 86 0.95 -27.49 -10.41
N GLY A 87 1.39 -26.93 -11.54
CA GLY A 87 1.70 -27.73 -12.73
C GLY A 87 2.13 -26.87 -13.91
N VAL A 88 2.82 -27.51 -14.85
CA VAL A 88 3.19 -26.95 -16.15
C VAL A 88 2.60 -27.86 -17.22
N PHE A 89 1.95 -27.28 -18.22
CA PHE A 89 1.34 -28.01 -19.31
C PHE A 89 1.81 -27.44 -20.65
N LYS A 90 1.98 -28.33 -21.62
CA LYS A 90 2.24 -27.94 -23.00
C LYS A 90 1.00 -27.26 -23.58
N THR A 91 1.20 -26.09 -24.16
CA THR A 91 0.21 -25.27 -24.85
C THR A 91 0.76 -24.88 -26.23
N HIS A 92 1.01 -23.60 -26.49
CA HIS A 92 1.60 -23.07 -27.71
C HIS A 92 2.18 -21.67 -27.48
N SER A 93 3.03 -21.17 -28.37
CA SER A 93 3.74 -19.89 -28.21
C SER A 93 2.83 -18.66 -28.00
N ASN A 94 1.65 -18.63 -28.60
CA ASN A 94 0.67 -17.55 -28.41
C ASN A 94 -0.21 -17.68 -27.15
N ALA A 95 -0.05 -18.73 -26.34
CA ALA A 95 -0.79 -18.87 -25.08
C ALA A 95 -0.12 -18.02 -23.99
N PRO A 96 -0.83 -17.69 -22.90
CA PRO A 96 -0.20 -17.12 -21.71
C PRO A 96 0.86 -18.07 -21.13
N ARG A 97 2.01 -17.52 -20.74
CA ARG A 97 3.05 -18.30 -20.02
C ARG A 97 2.63 -18.67 -18.60
N VAL A 98 1.75 -17.89 -17.99
CA VAL A 98 1.27 -18.12 -16.62
C VAL A 98 -0.23 -17.88 -16.57
N LEU A 99 -0.96 -18.81 -15.95
CA LEU A 99 -2.36 -18.65 -15.58
C LEU A 99 -2.48 -18.69 -14.07
N ILE A 100 -3.15 -17.71 -13.50
CA ILE A 100 -3.22 -17.49 -12.05
C ILE A 100 -4.67 -17.49 -11.59
N ALA A 101 -4.99 -18.30 -10.58
CA ALA A 101 -6.28 -18.32 -9.90
C ALA A 101 -6.05 -18.27 -8.39
N ASN A 102 -6.27 -17.10 -7.78
CA ASN A 102 -6.02 -16.88 -6.36
C ASN A 102 -7.32 -16.67 -5.60
N SER A 103 -7.39 -17.21 -4.37
CA SER A 103 -8.41 -16.87 -3.37
C SER A 103 -9.87 -17.21 -3.74
N ASN A 104 -10.08 -17.92 -4.85
CA ASN A 104 -11.40 -18.37 -5.26
C ASN A 104 -11.93 -19.43 -4.28
N LEU A 105 -13.12 -19.19 -3.73
CA LEU A 105 -13.87 -20.10 -2.90
C LEU A 105 -15.27 -20.24 -3.49
N VAL A 106 -15.88 -21.41 -3.35
CA VAL A 106 -17.29 -21.60 -3.73
C VAL A 106 -18.13 -20.63 -2.86
N PRO A 107 -19.14 -19.91 -3.42
CA PRO A 107 -19.75 -18.78 -2.73
C PRO A 107 -20.27 -19.06 -1.31
N HIS A 108 -20.80 -20.26 -1.06
CA HIS A 108 -21.27 -20.66 0.27
C HIS A 108 -20.17 -20.61 1.35
N TRP A 109 -18.91 -20.83 0.95
CA TRP A 109 -17.72 -20.83 1.82
C TRP A 109 -16.84 -19.59 1.65
N ALA A 110 -17.28 -18.59 0.89
CA ALA A 110 -16.50 -17.38 0.63
C ALA A 110 -16.55 -16.40 1.82
N SER A 111 -16.05 -16.83 2.97
CA SER A 111 -15.93 -16.04 4.20
C SER A 111 -14.49 -15.97 4.70
N TRP A 112 -14.20 -14.95 5.51
CA TRP A 112 -12.87 -14.78 6.10
C TRP A 112 -12.53 -15.91 7.09
N GLU A 113 -13.50 -16.41 7.84
CA GLU A 113 -13.31 -17.50 8.79
C GLU A 113 -12.83 -18.77 8.06
N HIS A 114 -13.49 -19.12 6.96
CA HIS A 114 -13.10 -20.28 6.17
C HIS A 114 -11.79 -20.06 5.41
N PHE A 115 -11.57 -18.85 4.88
CA PHE A 115 -10.28 -18.48 4.29
C PHE A 115 -9.14 -18.65 5.29
N ASN A 116 -9.30 -18.17 6.52
CA ASN A 116 -8.29 -18.24 7.58
C ASN A 116 -8.04 -19.69 8.03
N GLU A 117 -9.09 -20.51 8.11
CA GLU A 117 -8.97 -21.95 8.35
C GLU A 117 -8.09 -22.62 7.28
N LEU A 118 -8.31 -22.31 6.00
CA LEU A 118 -7.51 -22.82 4.89
C LEU A 118 -6.09 -22.26 4.90
N ASP A 119 -5.89 -20.98 5.24
CA ASP A 119 -4.56 -20.37 5.32
C ASP A 119 -3.72 -20.99 6.46
N ALA A 120 -4.33 -21.26 7.61
CA ALA A 120 -3.69 -21.97 8.71
C ALA A 120 -3.24 -23.40 8.32
N LYS A 121 -3.99 -24.05 7.42
CA LYS A 121 -3.64 -25.34 6.82
C LYS A 121 -2.65 -25.24 5.65
N GLY A 122 -2.22 -24.03 5.26
CA GLY A 122 -1.34 -23.81 4.11
C GLY A 122 -2.00 -24.01 2.74
N LEU A 123 -3.33 -23.91 2.68
CA LEU A 123 -4.15 -24.14 1.49
C LEU A 123 -4.61 -22.85 0.81
N ALA A 124 -4.47 -21.70 1.47
CA ALA A 124 -4.91 -20.41 0.95
C ALA A 124 -3.76 -19.40 0.83
N MET A 125 -4.02 -18.39 0.00
CA MET A 125 -3.27 -17.15 -0.11
C MET A 125 -4.27 -16.08 -0.54
N TYR A 126 -4.20 -14.90 0.05
CA TYR A 126 -4.99 -13.76 -0.40
C TYR A 126 -4.22 -13.03 -1.50
N GLY A 127 -4.77 -13.02 -2.72
CA GLY A 127 -4.09 -12.45 -3.89
C GLY A 127 -4.28 -10.94 -4.03
N GLN A 128 -5.23 -10.34 -3.30
CA GLN A 128 -5.73 -8.99 -3.63
C GLN A 128 -6.02 -8.93 -5.15
N MET A 129 -5.75 -7.82 -5.82
CA MET A 129 -5.82 -7.66 -7.26
C MET A 129 -4.44 -7.88 -7.87
N THR A 130 -3.47 -6.99 -7.61
CA THR A 130 -2.17 -6.97 -8.30
C THR A 130 -1.03 -7.59 -7.49
N ALA A 131 -1.28 -7.93 -6.21
CA ALA A 131 -0.30 -8.59 -5.35
C ALA A 131 -0.01 -10.02 -5.83
N GLY A 132 -1.05 -10.85 -5.96
CA GLY A 132 -0.94 -12.23 -6.40
C GLY A 132 -0.86 -12.42 -7.92
N SER A 133 -1.01 -11.35 -8.70
CA SER A 133 -0.92 -11.35 -10.17
C SER A 133 0.33 -10.65 -10.71
N TRP A 134 1.23 -10.23 -9.83
CA TRP A 134 2.57 -9.72 -10.17
C TRP A 134 2.55 -8.52 -11.12
N ILE A 135 1.83 -7.47 -10.74
CA ILE A 135 1.80 -6.22 -11.52
C ILE A 135 1.64 -5.00 -10.61
N TYR A 136 2.04 -5.11 -9.35
CA TYR A 136 2.01 -4.00 -8.41
C TYR A 136 3.22 -3.10 -8.62
N ILE A 137 2.98 -1.79 -8.66
CA ILE A 137 3.97 -0.76 -8.97
C ILE A 137 4.04 0.31 -7.87
N GLY A 138 3.73 -0.10 -6.64
CA GLY A 138 3.65 0.82 -5.51
C GLY A 138 2.40 1.71 -5.57
N SER A 139 2.43 2.78 -4.78
CA SER A 139 1.32 3.74 -4.65
C SER A 139 0.96 4.44 -5.97
N GLN A 140 1.87 4.50 -6.93
CA GLN A 140 1.60 5.05 -8.26
C GLN A 140 0.44 4.32 -8.96
N GLY A 141 0.24 3.03 -8.69
CA GLY A 141 -0.83 2.25 -9.31
C GLY A 141 -2.24 2.79 -9.05
N ILE A 142 -2.44 3.54 -7.96
CA ILE A 142 -3.76 4.08 -7.58
C ILE A 142 -3.84 5.60 -7.56
N VAL A 143 -2.71 6.32 -7.62
CA VAL A 143 -2.70 7.80 -7.53
C VAL A 143 -3.58 8.47 -8.57
N GLN A 144 -3.56 7.99 -9.82
CA GLN A 144 -4.40 8.54 -10.88
C GLN A 144 -5.89 8.30 -10.58
N GLY A 145 -6.26 7.08 -10.16
CA GLY A 145 -7.66 6.77 -9.84
C GLY A 145 -8.19 7.61 -8.67
N THR A 146 -7.38 7.81 -7.64
CA THR A 146 -7.72 8.67 -6.49
C THR A 146 -7.81 10.14 -6.91
N TYR A 147 -6.91 10.62 -7.77
CA TYR A 147 -6.97 11.96 -8.34
C TYR A 147 -8.27 12.18 -9.13
N GLU A 148 -8.60 11.29 -10.07
CA GLU A 148 -9.83 11.39 -10.87
C GLU A 148 -11.07 11.35 -9.97
N THR A 149 -11.05 10.57 -8.89
CA THR A 149 -12.13 10.52 -7.90
C THR A 149 -12.31 11.88 -7.22
N PHE A 150 -11.24 12.51 -6.75
CA PHE A 150 -11.31 13.83 -6.12
C PHE A 150 -11.72 14.91 -7.10
N VAL A 151 -11.15 14.91 -8.31
CA VAL A 151 -11.52 15.86 -9.36
C VAL A 151 -13.00 15.74 -9.71
N GLU A 152 -13.52 14.53 -9.86
CA GLU A 152 -14.93 14.32 -10.18
C GLU A 152 -15.84 14.72 -9.02
N ALA A 153 -15.48 14.41 -7.78
CA ALA A 153 -16.18 14.95 -6.60
C ALA A 153 -16.16 16.49 -6.59
N GLY A 154 -15.04 17.10 -6.97
CA GLY A 154 -14.90 18.53 -7.18
C GLY A 154 -15.85 19.07 -8.25
N ARG A 155 -15.99 18.39 -9.39
CA ARG A 155 -16.93 18.76 -10.46
C ARG A 155 -18.37 18.73 -9.98
N GLN A 156 -18.76 17.67 -9.27
CA GLN A 156 -20.14 17.47 -8.81
C GLN A 156 -20.54 18.42 -7.68
N HIS A 157 -19.64 18.73 -6.75
CA HIS A 157 -19.98 19.47 -5.53
C HIS A 157 -19.46 20.91 -5.51
N TYR A 158 -18.44 21.23 -6.31
CA TYR A 158 -17.69 22.48 -6.20
C TYR A 158 -17.34 23.10 -7.55
N ALA A 159 -18.13 22.83 -8.59
CA ALA A 159 -17.95 23.34 -9.95
C ALA A 159 -16.55 23.07 -10.53
N GLY A 160 -15.91 21.98 -10.09
CA GLY A 160 -14.59 21.54 -10.55
C GLY A 160 -13.41 22.18 -9.84
N ASN A 161 -13.63 23.06 -8.86
CA ASN A 161 -12.56 23.78 -8.16
C ASN A 161 -12.47 23.40 -6.68
N LEU A 162 -11.37 22.73 -6.33
CA LEU A 162 -11.06 22.34 -4.96
C LEU A 162 -10.06 23.26 -4.26
N LYS A 163 -9.60 24.35 -4.89
CA LYS A 163 -8.73 25.36 -4.24
C LYS A 163 -9.41 25.95 -3.00
N GLY A 164 -8.66 26.08 -1.91
CA GLY A 164 -9.17 26.52 -0.61
C GLY A 164 -10.06 25.50 0.11
N ARG A 165 -10.08 24.24 -0.34
CA ARG A 165 -10.81 23.13 0.30
C ARG A 165 -9.84 22.09 0.83
N TRP A 166 -10.35 21.25 1.72
CA TRP A 166 -9.58 20.16 2.31
C TRP A 166 -10.36 18.85 2.28
N VAL A 167 -9.63 17.75 2.11
CA VAL A 167 -10.12 16.38 2.21
C VAL A 167 -9.73 15.80 3.57
N LEU A 168 -10.70 15.26 4.30
CA LEU A 168 -10.45 14.47 5.51
C LEU A 168 -10.50 12.99 5.17
N THR A 169 -9.44 12.23 5.45
CA THR A 169 -9.37 10.79 5.21
C THR A 169 -8.42 10.09 6.17
N ALA A 170 -8.30 8.77 6.06
CA ALA A 170 -7.43 7.93 6.87
C ALA A 170 -6.77 6.80 6.06
N GLY A 171 -5.68 6.26 6.61
CA GLY A 171 -4.93 5.13 6.06
C GLY A 171 -3.88 5.54 5.02
N LEU A 172 -2.62 5.39 5.37
CA LEU A 172 -1.44 5.68 4.56
C LEU A 172 -0.64 4.42 4.21
N GLY A 173 -1.33 3.27 4.04
CA GLY A 173 -0.73 2.05 3.51
C GLY A 173 -0.32 2.17 2.03
N GLY A 174 0.06 1.06 1.39
CA GLY A 174 0.60 1.03 0.02
C GLY A 174 -0.33 1.67 -1.03
N MET A 175 -1.65 1.52 -0.88
CA MET A 175 -2.62 2.24 -1.72
C MET A 175 -3.05 3.58 -1.11
N GLY A 176 -3.34 3.61 0.19
CA GLY A 176 -3.85 4.81 0.88
C GLY A 176 -2.86 5.97 0.90
N GLY A 177 -1.56 5.68 0.83
CA GLY A 177 -0.47 6.65 0.72
C GLY A 177 -0.51 7.50 -0.55
N ALA A 178 -1.33 7.14 -1.55
CA ALA A 178 -1.55 7.96 -2.74
C ALA A 178 -2.53 9.13 -2.52
N GLN A 179 -3.35 9.07 -1.47
CA GLN A 179 -4.39 10.08 -1.18
C GLN A 179 -3.84 11.50 -1.03
N PRO A 180 -2.75 11.76 -0.28
CA PRO A 180 -2.25 13.12 -0.09
C PRO A 180 -1.78 13.77 -1.38
N LEU A 181 -1.04 13.02 -2.20
CA LEU A 181 -0.57 13.49 -3.51
C LEU A 181 -1.75 13.71 -4.46
N ALA A 182 -2.71 12.78 -4.51
CA ALA A 182 -3.90 12.92 -5.35
C ALA A 182 -4.74 14.15 -4.97
N ALA A 183 -4.96 14.39 -3.68
CA ALA A 183 -5.68 15.58 -3.20
C ALA A 183 -4.95 16.87 -3.60
N THR A 184 -3.62 16.90 -3.41
CA THR A 184 -2.77 18.03 -3.79
C THR A 184 -2.85 18.31 -5.30
N LEU A 185 -2.74 17.27 -6.14
CA LEU A 185 -2.87 17.39 -7.60
C LEU A 185 -4.27 17.85 -8.02
N ALA A 186 -5.31 17.46 -7.29
CA ALA A 186 -6.68 17.91 -7.52
C ALA A 186 -6.94 19.36 -7.01
N GLY A 187 -5.94 19.98 -6.36
CA GLY A 187 -6.00 21.35 -5.86
C GLY A 187 -6.56 21.49 -4.44
N ALA A 188 -6.69 20.39 -3.69
CA ALA A 188 -7.16 20.38 -2.31
C ALA A 188 -6.01 20.17 -1.31
N CYS A 189 -6.12 20.78 -0.13
CA CYS A 189 -5.40 20.32 1.05
C CYS A 189 -5.93 18.94 1.48
N SER A 190 -5.17 18.20 2.28
CA SER A 190 -5.69 16.97 2.90
C SER A 190 -5.16 16.74 4.30
N LEU A 191 -6.05 16.24 5.17
CA LEU A 191 -5.73 15.72 6.49
C LEU A 191 -5.87 14.20 6.45
N ASN A 192 -4.75 13.50 6.63
CA ASN A 192 -4.66 12.05 6.50
C ASN A 192 -4.29 11.44 7.85
N ILE A 193 -5.20 10.68 8.44
CA ILE A 193 -5.02 10.05 9.74
C ILE A 193 -4.37 8.68 9.58
N GLU A 194 -3.25 8.44 10.27
CA GLU A 194 -2.53 7.16 10.26
C GLU A 194 -2.12 6.75 11.68
N CYS A 195 -2.23 5.46 11.99
CA CYS A 195 -1.90 4.87 13.29
C CYS A 195 -0.52 4.20 13.35
N GLN A 196 0.16 4.04 12.21
CA GLN A 196 1.47 3.42 12.09
C GLN A 196 2.50 4.36 11.45
N GLN A 197 3.53 4.74 12.21
CA GLN A 197 4.61 5.60 11.72
C GLN A 197 5.30 5.03 10.48
N SER A 198 5.54 3.72 10.44
CA SER A 198 6.17 3.04 9.30
C SER A 198 5.39 3.21 7.99
N SER A 199 4.07 3.33 8.03
CA SER A 199 3.24 3.57 6.84
C SER A 199 3.39 5.00 6.33
N ILE A 200 3.54 5.97 7.24
CA ILE A 200 3.82 7.38 6.91
C ILE A 200 5.18 7.49 6.22
N ASP A 201 6.18 6.81 6.77
CA ASP A 201 7.54 6.78 6.22
C ASP A 201 7.56 6.13 4.82
N LEU A 202 6.83 5.02 4.63
CA LEU A 202 6.71 4.32 3.35
C LEU A 202 6.02 5.16 2.27
N ALA A 203 5.02 5.97 2.65
CA ALA A 203 4.36 6.89 1.72
C ALA A 203 5.30 7.98 1.16
N GLY A 204 6.55 8.07 1.66
CA GLY A 204 7.56 9.00 1.17
C GLY A 204 7.23 10.46 1.48
N LEU A 205 6.32 10.69 2.44
CA LEU A 205 5.92 12.02 2.86
C LEU A 205 7.07 12.66 3.65
N ARG A 206 7.72 13.65 3.05
CA ARG A 206 8.80 14.40 3.72
C ARG A 206 8.18 15.49 4.58
N VAL A 207 8.44 15.43 5.88
CA VAL A 207 8.19 16.53 6.81
C VAL A 207 9.16 17.67 6.48
N THR A 208 8.68 18.72 5.83
CA THR A 208 9.41 19.99 5.73
C THR A 208 9.17 20.79 7.00
N ARG A 209 10.25 21.08 7.73
CA ARG A 209 10.22 21.64 9.08
C ARG A 209 10.12 23.17 9.12
N ASP A 210 9.78 23.79 8.01
CA ASP A 210 9.65 25.25 7.89
C ASP A 210 8.17 25.57 7.64
N ASP A 211 7.52 26.10 8.67
CA ASP A 211 6.18 26.74 8.73
C ASP A 211 4.93 25.99 8.22
N ASP A 212 5.06 24.82 7.59
CA ASP A 212 3.94 23.96 7.21
C ASP A 212 3.74 22.86 8.29
N LEU A 213 2.89 23.18 9.27
CA LEU A 213 2.70 22.49 10.55
C LEU A 213 2.53 20.94 10.45
N VAL A 214 3.38 20.22 11.18
CA VAL A 214 3.16 18.83 11.62
C VAL A 214 2.52 18.84 13.00
N VAL A 215 1.32 18.25 13.15
CA VAL A 215 0.72 18.00 14.47
C VAL A 215 1.04 16.57 14.90
N VAL A 216 2.09 16.43 15.72
CA VAL A 216 2.37 15.17 16.43
C VAL A 216 1.59 15.17 17.75
N GLY A 217 0.40 14.54 17.74
CA GLY A 217 -0.18 13.88 18.91
C GLY A 217 -1.54 14.40 19.42
N LEU A 218 -2.51 13.49 19.50
CA LEU A 218 -3.59 13.52 20.52
C LEU A 218 -3.54 12.33 21.49
N ASN A 219 -2.67 11.35 21.24
CA ASN A 219 -2.18 10.29 22.12
C ASN A 219 -1.06 9.59 21.33
N GLN A 220 -0.14 8.88 21.98
CA GLN A 220 1.12 8.34 21.42
C GLN A 220 1.00 7.41 20.18
N ASN A 221 -0.19 7.21 19.63
CA ASN A 221 -0.52 6.25 18.57
C ASN A 221 -1.25 6.85 17.35
N LEU A 222 -1.43 8.18 17.25
CA LEU A 222 -2.13 8.81 16.13
C LEU A 222 -1.35 9.99 15.58
N VAL A 223 -0.97 9.94 14.29
CA VAL A 223 -0.27 11.02 13.60
C VAL A 223 -1.24 11.72 12.65
N PHE A 224 -1.29 13.05 12.74
CA PHE A 224 -2.05 13.90 11.84
C PHE A 224 -1.09 14.56 10.83
N MET A 225 -1.29 14.29 9.55
CA MET A 225 -0.54 14.94 8.48
C MET A 225 -1.47 15.86 7.68
N THR A 226 -1.27 17.17 7.80
CA THR A 226 -1.93 18.19 6.97
C THR A 226 -0.97 18.61 5.86
N PHE A 227 -1.40 18.56 4.61
CA PHE A 227 -0.72 19.26 3.52
C PHE A 227 -1.40 20.61 3.33
N LEU A 228 -0.68 21.70 3.61
CA LEU A 228 -1.11 23.06 3.30
C LEU A 228 -0.62 23.48 1.90
N GLU A 229 -1.35 24.44 1.32
CA GLU A 229 -1.41 24.89 -0.08
C GLU A 229 -0.08 25.16 -0.83
N ASN A 230 1.07 25.13 -0.16
CA ASN A 230 2.37 25.58 -0.69
C ASN A 230 2.99 24.69 -1.78
N VAL A 231 2.58 23.44 -1.95
CA VAL A 231 3.10 22.61 -3.06
C VAL A 231 2.43 22.96 -4.39
N ALA A 232 1.15 23.35 -4.37
CA ALA A 232 0.45 23.79 -5.57
C ALA A 232 1.00 25.14 -6.07
N ASP A 233 1.24 26.09 -5.15
CA ASP A 233 1.79 27.41 -5.48
C ASP A 233 3.28 27.36 -5.94
N ARG A 234 4.03 26.33 -5.55
CA ARG A 234 5.41 26.10 -6.05
C ARG A 234 5.47 25.42 -7.43
N VAL A 235 4.43 24.69 -7.82
CA VAL A 235 4.35 24.03 -9.14
C VAL A 235 3.58 24.90 -10.16
N LEU A 236 2.69 25.76 -9.70
CA LEU A 236 1.91 26.71 -10.52
C LEU A 236 1.88 28.06 -9.78
N GLY A 237 2.56 29.07 -10.34
CA GLY A 237 2.98 30.30 -9.66
C GLY A 237 1.93 31.05 -8.80
N GLU A 238 2.43 31.47 -7.63
CA GLU A 238 2.02 32.52 -6.68
C GLU A 238 0.53 32.86 -6.53
N GLY A 239 -0.06 32.44 -5.40
CA GLY A 239 -1.02 33.24 -4.65
C GLY A 239 -2.25 32.49 -4.15
N ALA A 240 -2.25 32.09 -2.88
CA ALA A 240 -3.42 32.22 -2.00
C ALA A 240 -3.06 32.06 -0.51
N SER A 241 -3.67 32.92 0.30
CA SER A 241 -3.66 32.91 1.77
C SER A 241 -4.59 31.82 2.32
N GLY A 242 -4.04 30.85 3.05
CA GLY A 242 -4.79 29.84 3.78
C GLY A 242 -5.63 30.40 4.94
N ASP A 243 -6.78 29.77 5.16
CA ASP A 243 -7.84 30.18 6.08
C ASP A 243 -7.42 30.04 7.56
N GLN A 244 -7.33 31.16 8.29
CA GLN A 244 -6.98 31.23 9.72
C GLN A 244 -8.01 30.54 10.65
N THR A 245 -9.16 30.13 10.12
CA THR A 245 -10.25 29.52 10.90
C THR A 245 -9.86 28.15 11.50
N LEU A 246 -8.92 27.42 10.88
CA LEU A 246 -8.43 26.14 11.41
C LEU A 246 -7.57 26.33 12.68
N PHE A 247 -6.74 27.39 12.72
CA PHE A 247 -5.93 27.69 13.91
C PHE A 247 -6.82 28.05 15.11
N GLY A 248 -7.91 28.79 14.89
CA GLY A 248 -8.88 29.12 15.94
C GLY A 248 -9.67 27.91 16.47
N ALA A 249 -9.89 26.87 15.66
CA ALA A 249 -10.55 25.63 16.10
C ALA A 249 -9.68 24.80 17.06
N PHE A 250 -8.35 24.91 16.97
CA PHE A 250 -7.41 24.24 17.88
C PHE A 250 -7.05 25.08 19.11
N GLU A 251 -7.19 26.40 19.07
CA GLU A 251 -6.93 27.29 20.23
C GLU A 251 -7.99 27.19 21.34
N GLY A 252 -9.17 26.61 21.05
CA GLY A 252 -10.34 26.69 21.95
C GLY A 252 -10.65 25.48 22.84
N GLN A 253 -10.04 24.30 22.64
CA GLN A 253 -10.48 23.06 23.30
C GLN A 253 -9.40 22.20 23.98
N ILE A 254 -8.20 22.74 24.24
CA ILE A 254 -7.25 22.11 25.15
C ILE A 254 -7.15 22.95 26.43
N ARG A 255 -8.23 22.96 27.22
CA ARG A 255 -8.14 23.30 28.64
C ARG A 255 -7.82 22.01 29.39
N GLY A 256 -6.57 21.88 29.80
CA GLY A 256 -6.16 20.80 30.70
C GLY A 256 -6.98 20.83 31.99
N CYS A 257 -7.76 19.79 32.23
CA CYS A 257 -8.13 19.38 33.59
C CYS A 257 -7.12 18.32 34.02
N TRP A 258 -6.05 18.77 34.65
CA TRP A 258 -5.19 17.93 35.47
C TRP A 258 -5.91 17.70 36.80
N HIS A 259 -6.37 16.47 37.06
CA HIS A 259 -6.53 16.06 38.45
C HIS A 259 -5.14 15.64 38.95
N GLU A 260 -4.62 16.44 39.87
CA GLU A 260 -3.42 16.17 40.66
C GLU A 260 -3.47 14.75 41.22
N CYS A 261 -2.38 14.00 41.03
CA CYS A 261 -2.16 12.76 41.76
C CYS A 261 -0.88 12.92 42.60
N SER A 262 -1.07 12.80 43.92
CA SER A 262 -0.10 12.68 45.03
C SER A 262 0.50 13.97 45.60
N PRO A 263 0.58 14.12 46.95
CA PRO A 263 1.06 13.08 47.88
C PRO A 263 0.25 12.89 49.18
N CYS A 264 0.12 11.66 49.68
CA CYS A 264 -0.18 11.40 51.09
C CYS A 264 0.91 10.51 51.69
N LEU A 265 1.85 11.16 52.39
CA LEU A 265 2.57 10.57 53.51
C LEU A 265 1.55 10.35 54.64
N GLY A 266 1.50 9.13 55.17
CA GLY A 266 0.81 8.79 56.40
C GLY A 266 1.66 7.84 57.24
N HIS A 267 2.32 8.38 58.26
CA HIS A 267 2.70 7.63 59.46
C HIS A 267 1.63 7.89 60.52
N GLY A 268 1.19 6.85 61.22
CA GLY A 268 0.36 7.01 62.42
C GLY A 268 -0.50 5.80 62.78
N SER A 269 0.13 4.75 63.31
CA SER A 269 -0.32 4.02 64.51
C SER A 269 0.89 3.36 65.15
#